data_AF-A0A836YGR1-F1
#
_entry.id   AF-A0A836YGR1-F1
#
_cell.length_a   1.000
_cell.length_b   1.000
_cell.length_c   1.000
_cell.angle_alpha   90.00
_cell.angle_beta   90.00
_cell.angle_gamma   90.00
#
_symmetry.space_group_name_H-M   'P 1'
#
loop_
_entity.id
_entity.type
_entity.pdbx_description
1 polymer ?
#
loop_
_entity_poly.entity_id
_entity_poly.type
_entity_poly.pdbx_seq_one_letter_code
_entity_poly.pdbx_strand_id
1 'polypeptide(L)'
;MSRLVRTLAKPLTVPVAICTRQVAAMDEPLKRHIDAYEARGEDITIAVWREYVDGQRALLPHRWEKLRSELMYLTSGEMAMSDLTFADVLILIRFLTKCLFIFIVAVMVGRRSVFPSLEPASPFVEEIVKNWQPNHLSRVAGAEHIARYQAAAAAAAEEQTKTPIA
;
A
#
# COMPACT_ATOMS: atom_id res chain seq x y z
N MET A 1 23.97 -6.89 -45.45
CA MET A 1 23.46 -7.13 -44.08
C MET A 1 23.06 -8.60 -43.94
N SER A 2 23.72 -9.33 -43.03
CA SER A 2 23.55 -10.78 -42.84
C SER A 2 22.16 -11.15 -42.32
N ARG A 3 21.61 -12.28 -42.78
CA ARG A 3 20.30 -12.83 -42.34
C ARG A 3 20.20 -12.99 -40.82
N LEU A 4 21.34 -13.18 -40.15
CA LEU A 4 21.47 -13.29 -38.69
C LEU A 4 21.12 -12.00 -37.95
N VAL A 5 21.50 -10.84 -38.48
CA VAL A 5 21.17 -9.53 -37.89
C VAL A 5 19.67 -9.29 -37.97
N ARG A 6 19.05 -9.71 -39.09
CA ARG A 6 17.60 -9.60 -39.30
C ARG A 6 16.79 -10.57 -38.43
N THR A 7 17.36 -11.69 -37.98
CA THR A 7 16.69 -12.62 -37.04
C THR A 7 16.86 -12.21 -35.58
N LEU A 8 18.00 -11.61 -35.21
CA LEU A 8 18.24 -11.10 -33.86
C LEU A 8 17.48 -9.80 -33.56
N ALA A 9 17.18 -9.00 -34.59
CA ALA A 9 16.36 -7.79 -34.43
C ALA A 9 14.85 -8.08 -34.25
N LYS A 10 14.35 -9.21 -34.78
CA LYS A 10 12.91 -9.59 -34.72
C LYS A 10 12.29 -9.59 -33.31
N PRO A 11 12.91 -10.18 -32.26
CA PRO A 11 12.32 -10.17 -30.93
C PRO A 11 12.25 -8.78 -30.29
N LEU A 12 13.03 -7.80 -30.77
CA LEU A 12 12.99 -6.40 -30.31
C LEU A 12 12.03 -5.55 -31.14
N THR A 13 11.94 -5.79 -32.45
CA THR A 13 11.09 -5.00 -33.35
C THR A 13 9.61 -5.36 -33.25
N VAL A 14 9.27 -6.60 -32.88
CA VAL A 14 7.87 -7.06 -32.77
C VAL A 14 7.12 -6.39 -31.60
N PRO A 15 7.68 -6.31 -30.37
CA PRO A 15 7.06 -5.57 -29.27
C PRO A 15 6.91 -4.07 -29.58
N VAL A 16 7.94 -3.46 -30.16
CA VAL A 16 7.92 -2.04 -30.55
C VAL A 16 6.82 -1.77 -31.58
N ALA A 17 6.68 -2.63 -32.59
CA ALA A 17 5.62 -2.52 -33.61
C ALA A 17 4.20 -2.74 -33.05
N ILE A 18 4.05 -3.50 -31.96
CA ILE A 18 2.77 -3.67 -31.26
C ILE A 18 2.44 -2.41 -30.45
N CYS A 19 3.41 -1.84 -29.74
CA CYS A 19 3.26 -0.60 -28.99
C CYS A 19 2.90 0.59 -29.92
N THR A 20 3.56 0.74 -31.06
CA THR A 20 3.24 1.82 -32.01
C THR A 20 1.84 1.69 -32.60
N ARG A 21 1.37 0.45 -32.82
CA ARG A 21 0.01 0.18 -33.28
C ARG A 21 -1.06 0.48 -32.22
N GLN A 22 -0.73 0.33 -30.94
CA GLN A 22 -1.59 0.74 -29.83
C GLN A 22 -1.62 2.26 -29.65
N VAL A 23 -0.48 2.94 -29.80
CA VAL A 23 -0.42 4.42 -29.80
C VAL A 23 -1.22 5.02 -30.95
N ALA A 24 -1.21 4.39 -32.12
CA ALA A 24 -2.04 4.80 -33.26
C ALA A 24 -3.56 4.66 -33.02
N ALA A 25 -3.97 3.86 -32.03
CA ALA A 25 -5.36 3.67 -31.62
C ALA A 25 -5.74 4.47 -30.36
N MET A 26 -4.81 5.28 -29.82
CA MET A 26 -5.07 6.17 -28.69
C MET A 26 -5.76 7.47 -29.15
N ASP A 27 -6.45 8.12 -28.22
CA ASP A 27 -7.04 9.43 -28.43
C ASP A 27 -6.00 10.41 -28.99
N GLU A 28 -6.41 11.14 -30.04
CA GLU A 28 -5.60 12.09 -30.79
C GLU A 28 -4.75 13.07 -29.93
N PRO A 29 -5.25 13.66 -28.82
CA PRO A 29 -4.41 14.49 -27.94
C PRO A 29 -3.29 13.73 -27.22
N LEU A 30 -3.53 12.48 -26.81
CA LEU A 30 -2.53 11.65 -26.14
C LEU A 30 -1.44 11.22 -27.13
N LYS A 31 -1.83 10.88 -28.36
CA LYS A 31 -0.92 10.57 -29.45
C LYS A 31 0.01 11.75 -29.78
N ARG A 32 -0.51 12.97 -29.93
CA ARG A 32 0.31 14.17 -30.16
C ARG A 32 1.28 14.44 -29.03
N HIS A 33 0.87 14.17 -27.79
CA HIS A 33 1.73 14.33 -26.63
C HIS A 33 2.89 13.32 -26.68
N ILE A 34 2.62 12.07 -27.07
CA ILE A 34 3.64 11.03 -27.24
C ILE A 34 4.60 11.37 -28.38
N ASP A 35 4.07 11.72 -29.55
CA ASP A 35 4.86 12.06 -30.73
C ASP A 35 5.77 13.28 -30.47
N ALA A 36 5.31 14.24 -29.65
CA ALA A 36 6.12 15.40 -29.27
C ALA A 36 7.31 15.05 -28.36
N TYR A 37 7.21 14.03 -27.51
CA TYR A 37 8.34 13.53 -26.72
C TYR A 37 9.29 12.69 -27.57
N GLU A 38 8.76 11.86 -28.47
CA GLU A 38 9.58 11.09 -29.43
C GLU A 38 10.39 12.02 -30.33
N ALA A 39 9.77 13.10 -30.86
CA ALA A 39 10.45 14.11 -31.67
C ALA A 39 11.58 14.85 -30.93
N ARG A 40 11.51 14.93 -29.60
CA ARG A 40 12.55 15.55 -28.74
C ARG A 40 13.63 14.56 -28.29
N GLY A 41 13.46 13.26 -28.55
CA GLY A 41 14.37 12.21 -28.09
C GLY A 41 14.34 11.99 -26.57
N GLU A 42 13.26 12.41 -25.90
CA GLU A 42 13.09 12.31 -24.45
C GLU A 42 12.32 11.04 -24.06
N ASP A 43 12.64 10.47 -22.90
CA ASP A 43 11.86 9.36 -22.34
C ASP A 43 10.54 9.86 -21.76
N ILE A 44 9.47 9.65 -22.52
CA ILE A 44 8.12 10.03 -22.16
C ILE A 44 7.66 9.44 -20.82
N THR A 45 8.10 8.23 -20.46
CA THR A 45 7.61 7.58 -19.23
C THR A 45 8.13 8.31 -18.00
N ILE A 46 9.38 8.76 -18.04
CA ILE A 46 10.01 9.54 -16.98
C ILE A 46 9.38 10.94 -16.92
N ALA A 47 9.16 11.58 -18.07
CA ALA A 47 8.56 12.90 -18.15
C ALA A 47 7.14 12.93 -17.59
N VAL A 48 6.29 12.00 -18.03
CA VAL A 48 4.89 11.88 -17.57
C VAL A 48 4.83 11.49 -16.10
N TRP A 49 5.73 10.63 -15.62
CA TRP A 49 5.81 10.31 -14.20
C TRP A 49 6.12 11.54 -13.35
N ARG A 50 7.07 12.38 -13.78
CA ARG A 50 7.40 13.63 -13.08
C ARG A 50 6.22 14.60 -13.11
N GLU A 51 5.60 14.80 -14.25
CA GLU A 51 4.41 15.65 -14.39
C GLU A 51 3.28 15.17 -13.46
N TYR A 52 3.05 13.85 -13.40
CA TYR A 52 2.09 13.27 -12.48
C TYR A 52 2.46 13.55 -11.02
N VAL A 53 3.69 13.27 -10.62
CA VAL A 53 4.15 13.47 -9.23
C VAL A 53 4.07 14.94 -8.83
N ASP A 54 4.50 15.85 -9.70
CA ASP A 54 4.47 17.29 -9.44
C ASP A 54 3.02 17.80 -9.38
N GLY A 55 2.15 17.30 -10.27
CA GLY A 55 0.71 17.55 -10.20
C GLY A 55 0.09 17.05 -8.89
N GLN A 56 0.45 15.83 -8.44
CA GLN A 56 -0.02 15.30 -7.16
C GLN A 56 0.45 16.17 -5.99
N ARG A 57 1.71 16.63 -6.01
CA ARG A 57 2.27 17.52 -4.98
C ARG A 57 1.58 18.87 -4.93
N ALA A 58 1.34 19.47 -6.10
CA ALA A 58 0.63 20.74 -6.21
C ALA A 58 -0.81 20.67 -5.67
N LEU A 59 -1.44 19.49 -5.73
CA LEU A 59 -2.78 19.26 -5.20
C LEU A 59 -2.81 19.00 -3.69
N LEU A 60 -1.67 18.72 -3.04
CA LEU A 60 -1.64 18.40 -1.59
C LEU A 60 -2.22 19.52 -0.72
N PRO A 61 -1.87 20.81 -0.90
CA PRO A 61 -2.43 21.89 -0.08
C PRO A 61 -3.95 22.00 -0.23
N HIS A 62 -4.46 21.88 -1.46
CA HIS A 62 -5.90 21.92 -1.72
C HIS A 62 -6.62 20.73 -1.07
N ARG A 63 -6.06 19.52 -1.18
CA ARG A 63 -6.61 18.32 -0.54
C ARG A 63 -6.63 18.44 0.98
N TRP A 64 -5.59 19.05 1.56
CA TRP A 64 -5.50 19.30 3.00
C TRP A 64 -6.56 20.29 3.47
N GLU A 65 -6.73 21.42 2.78
CA GLU A 65 -7.76 22.40 3.15
C GLU A 65 -9.16 21.81 3.01
N LYS A 66 -9.41 21.06 1.93
CA LYS A 66 -10.68 20.36 1.72
C LYS A 66 -10.97 19.37 2.85
N LEU A 67 -10.00 18.53 3.21
CA LEU A 67 -10.14 17.60 4.34
C LEU A 67 -10.45 18.34 5.64
N ARG A 68 -9.77 19.46 5.92
CA ARG A 68 -10.01 20.28 7.11
C ARG A 68 -11.42 20.86 7.10
N SER A 69 -11.89 21.39 5.98
CA SER A 69 -13.24 21.94 5.85
C SER A 69 -14.32 20.87 6.04
N GLU A 70 -14.14 19.68 5.45
CA GLU A 70 -15.07 18.56 5.58
C GLU A 70 -15.11 18.03 7.01
N LEU A 71 -13.96 17.95 7.68
CA LEU A 71 -13.88 17.53 9.08
C LEU A 71 -14.56 18.56 10.00
N MET A 72 -14.30 19.85 9.79
CA MET A 72 -14.96 20.92 10.55
C MET A 72 -16.47 20.86 10.39
N TYR A 73 -16.95 20.68 9.15
CA TYR A 73 -18.38 20.50 8.86
C TYR A 73 -18.98 19.27 9.54
N LEU A 74 -18.25 18.15 9.59
CA LEU A 74 -18.70 16.96 10.30
C LEU A 74 -18.77 17.17 11.83
N THR A 75 -17.80 17.92 12.38
CA THR A 75 -17.72 18.20 13.83
C THR A 75 -18.60 19.34 14.32
N SER A 76 -19.03 20.25 13.43
CA SER A 76 -19.84 21.42 13.79
C SER A 76 -21.29 21.07 14.15
N GLY A 77 -21.73 19.85 13.85
CA GLY A 77 -23.11 19.40 14.09
C GLY A 77 -24.14 20.02 13.14
N GLU A 78 -23.70 20.80 12.14
CA GLU A 78 -24.53 21.39 11.08
C GLU A 78 -24.91 20.36 10.00
N MET A 79 -24.49 19.11 10.15
CA MET A 79 -24.84 18.04 9.23
C MET A 79 -26.33 17.70 9.39
N ALA A 80 -27.16 18.31 8.55
CA ALA A 80 -28.56 17.99 8.46
C ALA A 80 -28.72 16.56 7.93
N MET A 81 -29.01 15.61 8.83
CA MET A 81 -29.26 14.20 8.48
C MET A 81 -30.39 14.02 7.46
N SER A 82 -31.23 15.05 7.27
CA SER A 82 -32.31 15.11 6.29
C SER A 82 -31.86 15.32 4.84
N ASP A 83 -30.63 15.82 4.63
CA ASP A 83 -30.17 16.25 3.30
C ASP A 83 -29.18 15.25 2.68
N LEU A 84 -28.87 14.16 3.39
CA LEU A 84 -27.98 13.10 2.94
C LEU A 84 -28.63 12.27 1.84
N THR A 85 -28.05 12.31 0.63
CA THR A 85 -28.46 11.43 -0.45
C THR A 85 -27.82 10.04 -0.27
N PHE A 86 -28.40 9.02 -0.93
CA PHE A 86 -27.81 7.67 -0.94
C PHE A 86 -26.38 7.66 -1.51
N ALA A 87 -26.07 8.54 -2.46
CA ALA A 87 -24.74 8.68 -3.02
C ALA A 87 -23.73 9.15 -1.96
N ASP A 88 -24.12 10.13 -1.12
CA ASP A 88 -23.28 10.64 -0.04
C ASP A 88 -22.99 9.56 1.01
N VAL A 89 -23.98 8.73 1.31
CA VAL A 89 -23.82 7.57 2.20
C VAL A 89 -22.80 6.57 1.62
N LEU A 90 -22.86 6.26 0.33
CA LEU A 90 -21.87 5.39 -0.32
C LEU A 90 -20.45 5.98 -0.26
N ILE A 91 -20.32 7.29 -0.44
CA ILE A 91 -19.04 7.98 -0.33
C ILE A 91 -18.50 7.88 1.09
N LEU A 92 -19.35 8.10 2.10
CA LEU A 92 -18.99 7.97 3.51
C LEU A 92 -18.55 6.55 3.88
N ILE A 93 -19.26 5.53 3.41
CA ILE A 93 -18.89 4.12 3.64
C ILE A 93 -17.54 3.80 2.98
N ARG A 94 -17.30 4.29 1.76
CA ARG A 94 -16.00 4.11 1.08
C ARG A 94 -14.89 4.78 1.88
N PHE A 95 -15.11 6.00 2.37
CA PHE A 95 -14.17 6.71 3.24
C PHE A 95 -13.88 5.91 4.52
N LEU A 96 -14.91 5.48 5.24
CA LEU A 96 -14.79 4.68 6.47
C LEU A 96 -14.00 3.38 6.24
N THR A 97 -14.26 2.70 5.12
CA THR A 97 -13.54 1.48 4.74
C THR A 97 -12.05 1.74 4.51
N LYS A 98 -11.69 2.89 3.90
CA LYS A 98 -10.28 3.27 3.74
C LYS A 98 -9.64 3.62 5.08
N CYS A 99 -10.34 4.32 5.97
CA CYS A 99 -9.86 4.60 7.32
C CYS A 99 -9.61 3.31 8.11
N LEU A 100 -10.55 2.35 8.06
CA LEU A 100 -10.40 1.04 8.70
C LEU A 100 -9.18 0.28 8.16
N PHE A 101 -8.98 0.29 6.83
CA PHE A 101 -7.81 -0.34 6.23
C PHE A 101 -6.50 0.30 6.71
N ILE A 102 -6.42 1.64 6.72
CA ILE A 102 -5.24 2.36 7.23
C ILE A 102 -5.00 2.03 8.70
N PHE A 103 -6.07 1.96 9.51
CA PHE A 103 -5.98 1.56 10.91
C PHE A 103 -5.40 0.15 11.08
N ILE A 104 -5.88 -0.83 10.32
CA ILE A 104 -5.36 -2.20 10.35
C ILE A 104 -3.87 -2.22 10.00
N VAL A 105 -3.47 -1.53 8.92
CA VAL A 105 -2.07 -1.43 8.52
C VAL A 105 -1.21 -0.76 9.61
N ALA A 106 -1.70 0.32 10.20
CA ALA A 106 -1.02 1.01 11.30
C ALA A 106 -0.84 0.10 12.53
N VAL A 107 -1.86 -0.69 12.88
CA VAL A 107 -1.78 -1.68 13.96
C VAL A 107 -0.75 -2.77 13.63
N MET A 108 -0.72 -3.28 12.40
CA MET A 108 0.28 -4.26 11.96
C MET A 108 1.71 -3.68 12.04
N VAL A 109 1.91 -2.44 11.61
CA VAL A 109 3.21 -1.74 11.69
C VAL A 109 3.62 -1.50 13.14
N GLY A 110 2.71 -1.01 13.99
CA GLY A 110 2.97 -0.77 15.40
C GLY A 110 3.33 -2.05 16.15
N ARG A 111 2.66 -3.16 15.83
CA ARG A 111 2.95 -4.50 16.36
C ARG A 111 4.14 -5.17 15.68
N ARG A 112 4.68 -4.57 14.61
CA ARG A 112 5.75 -5.12 13.75
C ARG A 112 5.47 -6.56 13.28
N SER A 113 4.19 -6.92 13.17
CA SER A 113 3.75 -8.27 12.83
C SER A 113 2.45 -8.18 12.04
N VAL A 114 2.39 -8.95 10.96
CA VAL A 114 1.18 -9.10 10.15
C VAL A 114 0.15 -10.00 10.86
N PHE A 115 0.60 -10.86 11.77
CA PHE A 115 -0.27 -11.77 12.49
C PHE A 115 -0.99 -11.07 13.66
N PRO A 116 -2.22 -11.49 14.01
CA PRO A 116 -2.87 -11.07 15.24
C PRO A 116 -2.04 -11.46 16.47
N SER A 117 -2.36 -10.90 17.64
CA SER A 117 -1.66 -11.27 18.87
C SER A 117 -2.09 -12.69 19.22
N LEU A 118 -1.17 -13.63 19.07
CA LEU A 118 -1.39 -15.02 19.42
C LEU A 118 -0.95 -15.23 20.86
N GLU A 119 -1.72 -16.04 21.59
CA GLU A 119 -1.32 -16.47 22.92
C GLU A 119 0.02 -17.24 22.83
N PRO A 120 0.95 -17.05 23.78
CA PRO A 120 2.26 -17.69 23.75
C PRO A 120 2.21 -19.23 23.71
N ALA A 121 1.14 -19.82 24.23
CA ALA A 121 0.90 -21.26 24.25
C ALA A 121 0.13 -21.78 23.01
N SER A 122 -0.23 -20.90 22.08
CA SER A 122 -0.99 -21.29 20.90
C SER A 122 -0.13 -22.11 19.93
N PRO A 123 -0.64 -23.21 19.37
CA PRO A 123 0.11 -24.03 18.40
C PRO A 123 0.49 -23.24 17.14
N PHE A 124 -0.24 -22.18 16.81
CA PHE A 124 0.05 -21.30 15.69
C PHE A 124 1.35 -20.48 15.88
N VAL A 125 1.78 -20.23 17.12
CA VAL A 125 3.06 -19.54 17.39
C VAL A 125 4.22 -20.42 16.92
N GLU A 126 4.15 -21.72 17.17
CA GLU A 126 5.20 -22.66 16.78
C GLU A 126 5.29 -22.78 15.24
N GLU A 127 4.16 -22.83 14.55
CA GLU A 127 4.13 -22.86 13.08
C GLU A 127 4.64 -21.56 12.44
N ILE A 128 4.27 -20.40 13.00
CA ILE A 128 4.74 -19.10 12.50
C ILE A 128 6.25 -18.96 12.69
N VAL A 129 6.79 -19.35 13.85
CA VAL A 129 8.24 -19.28 14.08
C VAL A 129 8.99 -20.25 13.17
N LYS A 130 8.46 -21.44 12.93
CA LYS A 130 9.13 -22.45 12.08
C LYS A 130 9.07 -22.11 10.58
N ASN A 131 7.98 -21.53 10.08
CA ASN A 131 7.74 -21.42 8.64
C ASN A 131 7.76 -19.98 8.09
N TRP A 132 7.56 -18.94 8.92
CA TRP A 132 7.31 -17.60 8.40
C TRP A 132 8.54 -16.67 8.38
N GLN A 133 9.71 -17.08 8.89
CA GLN A 133 10.90 -16.23 8.82
C GLN A 133 11.40 -16.12 7.36
N PRO A 134 11.32 -14.93 6.71
CA PRO A 134 11.74 -14.76 5.31
C PRO A 134 13.26 -14.87 5.14
N ASN A 135 14.00 -14.66 6.23
CA ASN A 135 15.40 -15.01 6.37
C ASN A 135 15.45 -16.14 7.40
N HIS A 136 15.76 -17.36 6.94
CA HIS A 136 15.91 -18.56 7.77
C HIS A 136 17.12 -18.41 8.71
N LEU A 137 17.04 -17.47 9.66
CA LEU A 137 18.04 -17.30 10.70
C LEU A 137 18.04 -18.59 11.50
N SER A 138 19.17 -19.30 11.43
CA SER A 138 19.45 -20.59 12.05
C SER A 138 18.63 -20.84 13.31
N ARG A 139 18.05 -22.05 13.43
CA ARG A 139 17.26 -22.61 14.55
C ARG A 139 17.53 -22.02 15.96
N VAL A 140 18.75 -21.62 16.25
CA VAL A 140 19.20 -20.95 17.48
C VAL A 140 18.48 -19.61 17.75
N ALA A 141 18.37 -18.71 16.76
CA ALA A 141 17.79 -17.38 16.97
C ALA A 141 16.27 -17.42 17.22
N GLY A 142 15.56 -18.34 16.57
CA GLY A 142 14.14 -18.58 16.82
C GLY A 142 13.88 -19.19 18.21
N ALA A 143 14.73 -20.11 18.65
CA ALA A 143 14.63 -20.74 19.97
C ALA A 143 14.88 -19.73 21.11
N GLU A 144 15.87 -18.86 20.98
CA GLU A 144 16.12 -17.78 21.95
C GLU A 144 14.95 -16.80 22.03
N HIS A 145 14.32 -16.49 20.90
CA HIS A 145 13.16 -15.59 20.86
C HIS A 145 11.93 -16.21 21.54
N ILE A 146 11.66 -17.51 21.29
CA ILE A 146 10.59 -18.26 21.97
C ILE A 146 10.84 -18.31 23.47
N ALA A 147 12.06 -18.62 23.91
CA ALA A 147 12.41 -18.69 25.33
C ALA A 147 12.21 -17.35 26.04
N ARG A 148 12.59 -16.23 25.41
CA ARG A 148 12.34 -14.88 25.95
C ARG A 148 10.86 -14.56 26.06
N TYR A 149 10.05 -14.93 25.06
CA TYR A 149 8.60 -14.72 25.10
C TYR A 149 7.92 -15.56 26.18
N GLN A 150 8.31 -16.83 26.34
CA GLN A 150 7.76 -17.71 27.37
C GLN A 150 8.14 -17.22 28.77
N ALA A 151 9.38 -16.77 28.97
CA ALA A 151 9.82 -16.18 30.24
C ALA A 151 9.07 -14.89 30.58
N ALA A 152 8.83 -14.01 29.58
CA ALA A 152 8.04 -12.80 29.78
C ALA A 152 6.56 -13.10 30.09
N ALA A 153 5.98 -14.11 29.44
CA ALA A 153 4.61 -14.56 29.72
C ALA A 153 4.47 -15.18 31.12
N ALA A 154 5.45 -15.97 31.56
CA ALA A 154 5.49 -16.54 32.90
C ALA A 154 5.63 -15.45 33.97
N ALA A 155 6.50 -14.45 33.73
CA ALA A 155 6.66 -13.31 34.63
C ALA A 155 5.37 -12.47 34.76
N ALA A 156 4.67 -12.22 33.64
CA ALA A 156 3.39 -11.51 33.65
C ALA A 156 2.28 -12.29 34.37
N ALA A 157 2.28 -13.62 34.27
CA ALA A 157 1.33 -14.48 34.99
C ALA A 157 1.62 -14.49 36.51
N GLU A 158 2.90 -14.54 36.91
CA GLU A 158 3.27 -14.43 38.33
C GLU A 158 2.93 -13.06 38.93
N GLU A 159 3.06 -11.99 38.15
CA GLU A 159 2.71 -10.63 38.57
C GLU A 159 1.20 -10.50 38.80
N GLN A 160 0.36 -11.08 37.92
CA GLN A 160 -1.10 -11.17 38.12
C GLN A 160 -1.49 -12.03 39.34
N THR A 161 -0.64 -12.97 39.76
CA THR A 161 -0.90 -13.82 40.93
C THR A 161 -0.50 -13.13 42.25
N LYS A 162 0.38 -12.12 42.20
CA LYS A 162 0.91 -11.39 43.37
C LYS A 162 0.14 -10.11 43.73
N THR A 163 -0.76 -9.63 42.88
CA THR A 163 -1.73 -8.57 43.23
C THR A 163 -3.01 -9.23 43.74
N PRO A 164 -3.17 -9.48 45.05
CA PRO A 164 -4.50 -9.78 45.57
C PRO A 164 -5.36 -8.55 45.33
N ILE A 165 -6.52 -8.79 44.72
CA ILE A 165 -7.62 -7.84 44.66
C ILE A 165 -7.84 -7.31 46.09
N ALA A 166 -7.61 -6.01 46.28
CA ALA A 166 -8.07 -5.26 47.45
C ALA A 166 -9.34 -4.50 47.06
#